data_AF-A0AAU4UPA6-F1
#
_entry.id   AF-A0AAU4UPA6-F1
#
_cell.length_a   1.000
_cell.length_b   1.000
_cell.length_c   1.000
_cell.angle_alpha   90.00
_cell.angle_beta   90.00
_cell.angle_gamma   90.00
#
_symmetry.space_group_name_H-M   'P 1'
#
loop_
_entity.id
_entity.type
_entity.pdbx_description
1 polymer ?
#
loop_
_entity_poly.entity_id
_entity_poly.type
_entity_poly.pdbx_seq_one_letter_code
_entity_poly.pdbx_strand_id
1 'polypeptide(L)'
;MDLEKPAAEARQPERQPEGCLVVAIRIPVRIVVLVLVVPVRMVWDGLVAGGRLLTDAVLRPLGRALAWVARAVFVWPFVGLWRYVVVPLAKALGWLGNVLVVVPLVWLFRHVLTPLGQGIVWVLRGIGAGLGWLYARVLTPVGHGVLWVFRGIGAGLGWIYARVLTPAGHGVLWVLRGLGAAIAAVGLGVYGVVAWLVRYLVVVPAQWLYAWVLTPVGRAIAWCARGIGWLGGMVIAGVGWLVAMVITGIGFVLHWVLRLLLVLPALALWRWVLTPVGRLLVVIGREVGAALGHAWRIAGHISLTVGRFLGTLLRWIFVEPVRWAYRSVLTPVGHVVRDAVLRPAAEAARSVGRVTRQALAAARDSARQARADFRRMLFGDSGKERPQAVPVPRREPGSADGRTLGSSKTVLTKD
;
A
#
# COMPACT_ATOMS: atom_id res chain seq x y z
N MET A 1 -33.78 13.06 -93.83
CA MET A 1 -32.39 13.50 -94.02
C MET A 1 -31.50 12.40 -93.49
N ASP A 2 -31.26 11.46 -94.39
CA ASP A 2 -30.25 10.43 -94.31
C ASP A 2 -28.87 11.07 -94.23
N LEU A 3 -28.10 10.68 -93.22
CA LEU A 3 -26.66 10.90 -93.19
C LEU A 3 -26.02 9.55 -92.90
N GLU A 4 -25.79 8.83 -93.99
CA GLU A 4 -24.90 7.69 -94.07
C GLU A 4 -23.54 8.05 -93.47
N LYS A 5 -23.11 7.27 -92.47
CA LYS A 5 -21.74 7.31 -91.98
C LYS A 5 -20.98 6.21 -92.72
N PRO A 6 -19.93 6.53 -93.49
CA PRO A 6 -19.22 5.55 -94.29
C PRO A 6 -18.55 4.53 -93.37
N ALA A 7 -18.72 3.26 -93.71
CA ALA A 7 -18.03 2.14 -93.11
C ALA A 7 -16.51 2.41 -93.18
N ALA A 8 -15.93 2.75 -92.03
CA ALA A 8 -14.49 2.78 -91.88
C ALA A 8 -14.02 1.35 -92.08
N GLU A 9 -13.49 1.09 -93.28
CA GLU A 9 -12.67 -0.04 -93.66
C GLU A 9 -11.76 -0.42 -92.49
N ALA A 10 -12.12 -1.50 -91.81
CA ALA A 10 -11.20 -2.24 -91.00
C ALA A 10 -10.14 -2.80 -91.96
N ARG A 11 -9.09 -2.00 -92.21
CA ARG A 11 -7.79 -2.48 -92.70
C ARG A 11 -7.38 -3.63 -91.80
N GLN A 12 -7.62 -4.85 -92.24
CA GLN A 12 -6.94 -6.00 -91.69
C GLN A 12 -5.47 -5.84 -92.08
N PRO A 13 -4.53 -5.80 -91.13
CA PRO A 13 -3.12 -5.85 -91.47
C PRO A 13 -2.86 -7.16 -92.21
N GLU A 14 -2.26 -7.06 -93.39
CA GLU A 14 -1.79 -8.18 -94.18
C GLU A 14 -1.07 -9.19 -93.26
N ARG A 15 -1.61 -10.39 -93.17
CA ARG A 15 -0.91 -11.52 -92.55
C ARG A 15 0.30 -11.84 -93.43
N GLN A 16 1.42 -11.24 -93.10
CA GLN A 16 2.72 -11.81 -93.44
C GLN A 16 2.72 -13.28 -93.00
N PRO A 17 3.25 -14.21 -93.81
CA PRO A 17 3.35 -15.61 -93.43
C PRO A 17 4.36 -15.70 -92.28
N GLU A 18 3.86 -15.57 -91.05
CA GLU A 18 4.57 -15.93 -89.83
C GLU A 18 4.99 -17.40 -90.00
N GLY A 19 6.27 -17.62 -90.33
CA GLY A 19 6.81 -18.94 -90.62
C GLY A 19 6.46 -19.93 -89.51
N CYS A 20 6.29 -21.20 -89.87
CA CYS A 20 5.89 -22.30 -89.00
C CYS A 20 6.56 -22.31 -87.61
N LEU A 21 7.74 -21.71 -87.44
CA LEU A 21 8.42 -21.57 -86.15
C LEU A 21 7.67 -20.68 -85.14
N VAL A 22 7.10 -19.55 -85.57
CA VAL A 22 6.33 -18.66 -84.69
C VAL A 22 5.02 -19.33 -84.30
N VAL A 23 4.35 -20.00 -85.23
CA VAL A 23 3.13 -20.77 -84.95
C VAL A 23 3.43 -21.96 -84.03
N ALA A 24 4.51 -22.70 -84.26
CA ALA A 24 4.91 -23.85 -83.45
C ALA A 24 5.33 -23.47 -82.02
N ILE A 25 5.87 -22.28 -81.79
CA ILE A 25 6.20 -21.79 -80.43
C ILE A 25 4.99 -21.13 -79.77
N ARG A 26 4.17 -20.41 -80.53
CA ARG A 26 3.04 -19.63 -79.99
C ARG A 26 1.84 -20.52 -79.65
N ILE A 27 1.63 -21.63 -80.36
CA ILE A 27 0.59 -22.61 -80.02
C ILE A 27 0.80 -23.20 -78.61
N PRO A 28 1.95 -23.78 -78.25
CA PRO A 28 2.15 -24.34 -76.90
C PRO A 28 2.18 -23.26 -75.84
N VAL A 29 2.77 -22.09 -76.09
CA VAL A 29 2.72 -20.97 -75.13
C VAL A 29 1.28 -20.50 -74.90
N ARG A 30 0.47 -20.38 -75.96
CA ARG A 30 -0.93 -19.96 -75.85
C ARG A 30 -1.76 -21.04 -75.16
N ILE A 31 -1.48 -22.32 -75.37
CA ILE A 31 -2.09 -23.44 -74.62
C ILE A 31 -1.72 -23.37 -73.14
N VAL A 32 -0.44 -23.17 -72.80
CA VAL A 32 0.00 -23.05 -71.39
C VAL A 32 -0.63 -21.82 -70.73
N VAL A 33 -0.67 -20.68 -71.42
CA VAL A 33 -1.35 -19.47 -70.92
C VAL A 33 -2.84 -19.72 -70.76
N LEU A 34 -3.51 -20.38 -71.70
CA LEU A 34 -4.95 -20.66 -71.57
C LEU A 34 -5.23 -21.66 -70.45
N VAL A 35 -4.43 -22.72 -70.33
CA VAL A 35 -4.62 -23.79 -69.34
C VAL A 35 -4.20 -23.34 -67.94
N LEU A 36 -3.28 -22.39 -67.80
CA LEU A 36 -2.79 -21.93 -66.50
C LEU A 36 -3.41 -20.58 -66.10
N VAL A 37 -3.34 -19.58 -66.97
CA VAL A 37 -3.73 -18.19 -66.65
C VAL A 37 -5.24 -18.02 -66.65
N VAL A 38 -5.99 -18.71 -67.52
CA VAL A 38 -7.46 -18.60 -67.50
C VAL A 38 -8.06 -19.19 -66.22
N PRO A 39 -7.72 -20.41 -65.76
CA PRO A 39 -8.26 -20.88 -64.49
C PRO A 39 -7.77 -20.06 -63.30
N VAL A 40 -6.52 -19.58 -63.30
CA VAL A 40 -6.04 -18.65 -62.25
C VAL A 40 -6.85 -17.34 -62.28
N ARG A 41 -7.17 -16.78 -63.45
CA ARG A 41 -8.03 -15.61 -63.57
C ARG A 41 -9.47 -15.89 -63.16
N MET A 42 -10.04 -17.04 -63.49
CA MET A 42 -11.39 -17.42 -63.08
C MET A 42 -11.48 -17.61 -61.56
N VAL A 43 -10.45 -18.19 -60.94
CA VAL A 43 -10.33 -18.28 -59.48
C VAL A 43 -10.17 -16.89 -58.86
N TRP A 44 -9.38 -16.01 -59.46
CA TRP A 44 -9.21 -14.63 -58.99
C TRP A 44 -10.51 -13.82 -59.13
N ASP A 45 -11.17 -13.86 -60.28
CA ASP A 45 -12.44 -13.16 -60.52
C ASP A 45 -13.55 -13.74 -59.64
N GLY A 46 -13.54 -15.04 -59.38
CA GLY A 46 -14.42 -15.71 -58.42
C GLY A 46 -14.17 -15.27 -56.97
N LEU A 47 -12.90 -15.12 -56.56
CA LEU A 47 -12.53 -14.60 -55.24
C LEU A 47 -12.90 -13.13 -55.08
N VAL A 48 -12.69 -12.31 -56.10
CA VAL A 48 -13.04 -10.89 -56.04
C VAL A 48 -14.56 -10.71 -56.11
N ALA A 49 -15.28 -11.53 -56.89
CA ALA A 49 -16.74 -11.54 -56.89
C ALA A 49 -17.31 -12.02 -55.54
N GLY A 50 -16.73 -13.08 -54.96
CA GLY A 50 -17.06 -13.55 -53.61
C GLY A 50 -16.77 -12.52 -52.53
N GLY A 51 -15.64 -11.84 -52.62
CA GLY A 51 -15.28 -10.72 -51.74
C GLY A 51 -16.23 -9.53 -51.88
N ARG A 52 -16.60 -9.15 -53.12
CA ARG A 52 -17.59 -8.09 -53.37
C ARG A 52 -18.96 -8.46 -52.84
N LEU A 53 -19.43 -9.68 -53.09
CA LEU A 53 -20.68 -10.21 -52.53
C LEU A 53 -20.66 -10.22 -51.00
N LEU A 54 -19.57 -10.66 -50.36
CA LEU A 54 -19.43 -10.63 -48.91
C LEU A 54 -19.46 -9.19 -48.37
N THR A 55 -18.83 -8.26 -49.08
CA THR A 55 -18.78 -6.86 -48.68
C THR A 55 -20.13 -6.17 -48.83
N ASP A 56 -20.81 -6.41 -49.94
CA ASP A 56 -22.09 -5.76 -50.27
C ASP A 56 -23.28 -6.41 -49.55
N ALA A 57 -23.30 -7.74 -49.42
CA ALA A 57 -24.41 -8.47 -48.80
C ALA A 57 -24.30 -8.58 -47.28
N VAL A 58 -23.09 -8.57 -46.71
CA VAL A 58 -22.89 -8.79 -45.27
C VAL A 58 -22.24 -7.59 -44.59
N LEU A 59 -21.05 -7.18 -45.01
CA LEU A 59 -20.29 -6.14 -44.29
C LEU A 59 -20.95 -4.76 -44.35
N ARG A 60 -21.53 -4.36 -45.49
CA ARG A 60 -22.25 -3.09 -45.64
C ARG A 60 -23.53 -2.99 -44.79
N PRO A 61 -24.45 -3.98 -44.80
CA PRO A 61 -25.61 -3.91 -43.93
C PRO A 61 -25.24 -4.03 -42.46
N LEU A 62 -24.24 -4.87 -42.09
CA LEU A 62 -23.75 -4.93 -40.71
C LEU A 62 -23.14 -3.59 -40.28
N GLY A 63 -22.34 -2.97 -41.15
CA GLY A 63 -21.71 -1.68 -40.88
C GLY A 63 -22.73 -0.56 -40.70
N ARG A 64 -23.81 -0.52 -41.51
CA ARG A 64 -24.90 0.43 -41.32
C ARG A 64 -25.70 0.15 -40.06
N ALA A 65 -26.00 -1.11 -39.77
CA ALA A 65 -26.70 -1.49 -38.55
C ALA A 65 -25.88 -1.11 -37.30
N LEU A 66 -24.58 -1.41 -37.30
CA LEU A 66 -23.68 -1.08 -36.21
C LEU A 66 -23.49 0.44 -36.06
N ALA A 67 -23.38 1.18 -37.16
CA ALA A 67 -23.33 2.64 -37.13
C ALA A 67 -24.64 3.26 -36.63
N TRP A 68 -25.79 2.68 -37.01
CA TRP A 68 -27.10 3.10 -36.51
C TRP A 68 -27.24 2.82 -35.02
N VAL A 69 -26.84 1.64 -34.55
CA VAL A 69 -26.84 1.27 -33.14
C VAL A 69 -25.88 2.16 -32.36
N ALA A 70 -24.66 2.40 -32.86
CA ALA A 70 -23.73 3.33 -32.25
C ALA A 70 -24.34 4.74 -32.16
N ARG A 71 -24.99 5.22 -33.22
CA ARG A 71 -25.64 6.54 -33.22
C ARG A 71 -26.85 6.59 -32.27
N ALA A 72 -27.64 5.53 -32.20
CA ALA A 72 -28.78 5.42 -31.30
C ALA A 72 -28.36 5.29 -29.84
N VAL A 73 -27.28 4.56 -29.52
CA VAL A 73 -26.81 4.37 -28.14
C VAL A 73 -26.00 5.56 -27.65
N PHE A 74 -25.27 6.25 -28.53
CA PHE A 74 -24.40 7.36 -28.09
C PHE A 74 -25.08 8.72 -28.26
N VAL A 75 -25.69 8.98 -29.43
CA VAL A 75 -26.18 10.32 -29.75
C VAL A 75 -27.55 10.57 -29.13
N TRP A 76 -28.48 9.60 -29.15
CA TRP A 76 -29.82 9.83 -28.60
C TRP A 76 -29.83 10.05 -27.08
N PRO A 77 -29.08 9.30 -26.25
CA PRO A 77 -29.04 9.55 -24.82
C PRO A 77 -28.37 10.88 -24.50
N PHE A 78 -27.34 11.27 -25.26
CA PHE A 78 -26.68 12.56 -25.08
C PHE A 78 -27.59 13.73 -25.48
N VAL A 79 -28.32 13.61 -26.60
CA VAL A 79 -29.32 14.60 -27.03
C VAL A 79 -30.49 14.65 -26.05
N GLY A 80 -30.94 13.51 -25.54
CA GLY A 80 -31.95 13.42 -24.49
C GLY A 80 -31.49 14.10 -23.21
N LEU A 81 -30.29 13.79 -22.73
CA LEU A 81 -29.68 14.42 -21.56
C LEU A 81 -29.55 15.94 -21.75
N TRP A 82 -29.10 16.39 -22.91
CA TRP A 82 -29.01 17.81 -23.23
C TRP A 82 -30.40 18.48 -23.16
N ARG A 83 -31.40 17.90 -23.82
CA ARG A 83 -32.72 18.50 -23.98
C ARG A 83 -33.59 18.41 -22.72
N TYR A 84 -33.46 17.32 -21.94
CA TYR A 84 -34.25 17.07 -20.73
C TYR A 84 -33.55 17.47 -19.43
N VAL A 85 -32.23 17.59 -19.40
CA VAL A 85 -31.49 17.93 -18.16
C VAL A 85 -30.77 19.26 -18.31
N VAL A 86 -29.94 19.42 -19.34
CA VAL A 86 -29.08 20.62 -19.45
C VAL A 86 -29.90 21.88 -19.75
N VAL A 87 -30.82 21.81 -20.72
CA VAL A 87 -31.69 22.95 -21.07
C VAL A 87 -32.55 23.43 -19.89
N PRO A 88 -33.31 22.56 -19.17
CA PRO A 88 -34.08 23.02 -18.02
C PRO A 88 -33.21 23.46 -16.86
N LEU A 89 -32.04 22.83 -16.64
CA LEU A 89 -31.12 23.25 -15.60
C LEU A 89 -30.54 24.65 -15.89
N ALA A 90 -30.14 24.93 -17.13
CA ALA A 90 -29.66 26.25 -17.53
C ALA A 90 -30.75 27.32 -17.38
N LYS A 91 -32.00 26.97 -17.72
CA LYS A 91 -33.14 27.89 -17.56
C LYS A 91 -33.48 28.15 -16.09
N ALA A 92 -33.40 27.12 -15.25
CA ALA A 92 -33.54 27.23 -13.80
C ALA A 92 -32.40 28.08 -13.19
N LEU A 93 -31.16 27.88 -13.62
CA LEU A 93 -30.01 28.67 -13.17
C LEU A 93 -30.12 30.13 -13.62
N GLY A 94 -30.57 30.38 -14.85
CA GLY A 94 -30.81 31.73 -15.36
C GLY A 94 -31.94 32.43 -14.60
N TRP A 95 -33.01 31.72 -14.28
CA TRP A 95 -34.09 32.23 -13.42
C TRP A 95 -33.57 32.55 -12.02
N LEU A 96 -32.80 31.64 -11.42
CA LEU A 96 -32.22 31.83 -10.09
C LEU A 96 -31.27 33.02 -10.07
N GLY A 97 -30.42 33.19 -11.09
CA GLY A 97 -29.55 34.35 -11.23
C GLY A 97 -30.34 35.65 -11.36
N ASN A 98 -31.44 35.65 -12.13
CA ASN A 98 -32.27 36.83 -12.29
C ASN A 98 -32.98 37.21 -10.97
N VAL A 99 -33.59 36.24 -10.30
CA VAL A 99 -34.30 36.47 -9.02
C VAL A 99 -33.33 36.79 -7.89
N LEU A 100 -32.16 36.15 -7.82
CA LEU A 100 -31.24 36.30 -6.69
C LEU A 100 -30.27 37.47 -6.86
N VAL A 101 -30.00 37.90 -8.10
CA VAL A 101 -29.06 39.00 -8.36
C VAL A 101 -29.79 40.21 -8.89
N VAL A 102 -30.55 40.07 -9.97
CA VAL A 102 -31.13 41.23 -10.68
C VAL A 102 -32.25 41.85 -9.86
N VAL A 103 -33.17 41.06 -9.32
CA VAL A 103 -34.29 41.57 -8.50
C VAL A 103 -33.80 42.32 -7.25
N PRO A 104 -32.90 41.76 -6.41
CA PRO A 104 -32.40 42.49 -5.24
C PRO A 104 -31.51 43.67 -5.63
N LEU A 105 -30.77 43.61 -6.75
CA LEU A 105 -29.98 44.75 -7.21
C LEU A 105 -30.86 45.91 -7.68
N VAL A 106 -31.96 45.62 -8.38
CA VAL A 106 -32.96 46.62 -8.78
C VAL A 106 -33.72 47.15 -7.57
N TRP A 107 -34.04 46.29 -6.60
CA TRP A 107 -34.67 46.70 -5.35
C TRP A 107 -33.76 47.61 -4.53
N LEU A 108 -32.47 47.26 -4.41
CA LEU A 108 -31.44 48.08 -3.75
C LEU A 108 -31.26 49.41 -4.47
N PHE A 109 -31.25 49.43 -5.79
CA PHE A 109 -31.17 50.68 -6.56
C PHE A 109 -32.39 51.59 -6.29
N ARG A 110 -33.61 51.04 -6.30
CA ARG A 110 -34.83 51.82 -6.00
C ARG A 110 -34.96 52.23 -4.53
N HIS A 111 -34.60 51.38 -3.58
CA HIS A 111 -34.81 51.65 -2.15
C HIS A 111 -33.64 52.36 -1.50
N VAL A 112 -32.43 52.36 -2.08
CA VAL A 112 -31.25 52.97 -1.46
C VAL A 112 -30.73 54.15 -2.27
N LEU A 113 -30.57 54.02 -3.60
CA LEU A 113 -30.04 55.14 -4.39
C LEU A 113 -31.08 56.25 -4.59
N THR A 114 -32.37 55.92 -4.67
CA THR A 114 -33.42 56.92 -4.86
C THR A 114 -33.60 57.82 -3.62
N PRO A 115 -33.66 57.29 -2.37
CA PRO A 115 -33.69 58.16 -1.19
C PRO A 115 -32.35 58.85 -0.91
N LEU A 116 -31.21 58.26 -1.26
CA LEU A 116 -29.91 58.95 -1.16
C LEU A 116 -29.85 60.17 -2.09
N GLY A 117 -30.34 60.05 -3.33
CA GLY A 117 -30.44 61.18 -4.25
C GLY A 117 -31.33 62.30 -3.71
N GLN A 118 -32.48 61.96 -3.14
CA GLN A 118 -33.38 62.91 -2.49
C GLN A 118 -32.76 63.56 -1.24
N GLY A 119 -32.04 62.77 -0.43
CA GLY A 119 -31.34 63.25 0.77
C GLY A 119 -30.22 64.24 0.44
N ILE A 120 -29.44 63.97 -0.62
CA ILE A 120 -28.37 64.86 -1.08
C ILE A 120 -28.96 66.21 -1.55
N VAL A 121 -30.04 66.18 -2.33
CA VAL A 121 -30.73 67.40 -2.78
C VAL A 121 -31.30 68.19 -1.60
N TRP A 122 -31.87 67.50 -0.59
CA TRP A 122 -32.37 68.14 0.63
C TRP A 122 -31.25 68.82 1.43
N VAL A 123 -30.10 68.16 1.58
CA VAL A 123 -28.95 68.69 2.32
C VAL A 123 -28.34 69.90 1.59
N LEU A 124 -28.16 69.82 0.26
CA LEU A 124 -27.70 70.95 -0.55
C LEU A 124 -28.63 72.16 -0.42
N ARG A 125 -29.95 71.92 -0.42
CA ARG A 125 -30.95 72.98 -0.26
C ARG A 125 -30.95 73.58 1.15
N GLY A 126 -30.75 72.75 2.17
CA GLY A 126 -30.59 73.20 3.56
C GLY A 126 -29.32 74.04 3.79
N ILE A 127 -28.21 73.65 3.18
CA ILE A 127 -26.95 74.41 3.24
C ILE A 127 -27.10 75.77 2.53
N GLY A 128 -27.73 75.80 1.35
CA GLY A 128 -28.01 77.05 0.64
C GLY A 128 -28.92 78.00 1.43
N ALA A 129 -29.95 77.46 2.09
CA ALA A 129 -30.82 78.25 2.97
C ALA A 129 -30.08 78.77 4.22
N GLY A 130 -29.18 77.95 4.80
CA GLY A 130 -28.35 78.33 5.94
C GLY A 130 -27.36 79.45 5.61
N LEU A 131 -26.72 79.39 4.44
CA LEU A 131 -25.84 80.47 3.97
C LEU A 131 -26.61 81.77 3.70
N GLY A 132 -27.80 81.68 3.10
CA GLY A 132 -28.67 82.85 2.88
C GLY A 132 -29.12 83.50 4.19
N TRP A 133 -29.46 82.68 5.20
CA TRP A 133 -29.83 83.18 6.53
C TRP A 133 -28.63 83.83 7.25
N LEU A 134 -27.44 83.22 7.18
CA LEU A 134 -26.23 83.78 7.79
C LEU A 134 -25.84 85.12 7.13
N TYR A 135 -25.95 85.21 5.80
CA TYR A 135 -25.72 86.46 5.07
C TYR A 135 -26.71 87.55 5.51
N ALA A 136 -28.01 87.21 5.61
CA ALA A 136 -29.07 88.14 5.97
C ALA A 136 -29.14 88.51 7.46
N ARG A 137 -28.51 87.73 8.36
CA ARG A 137 -28.52 87.96 9.81
C ARG A 137 -27.20 88.53 10.33
N VAL A 138 -26.08 88.30 9.65
CA VAL A 138 -24.75 88.74 10.11
C VAL A 138 -24.23 89.94 9.33
N LEU A 139 -24.47 90.03 8.01
CA LEU A 139 -23.89 91.11 7.19
C LEU A 139 -24.69 92.42 7.28
N THR A 140 -26.02 92.32 7.43
CA THR A 140 -26.93 93.46 7.61
C THR A 140 -26.77 94.21 8.94
N PRO A 141 -26.59 93.59 10.12
CA PRO A 141 -26.36 94.35 11.36
C PRO A 141 -24.96 94.97 11.41
N VAL A 142 -23.96 94.42 10.73
CA VAL A 142 -22.61 95.01 10.68
C VAL A 142 -22.63 96.35 9.91
N GLY A 143 -23.48 96.48 8.89
CA GLY A 143 -23.72 97.77 8.22
C GLY A 143 -24.38 98.83 9.14
N HIS A 144 -25.23 98.41 10.09
CA HIS A 144 -25.86 99.33 11.06
C HIS A 144 -24.97 99.62 12.28
N GLY A 145 -24.13 98.67 12.70
CA GLY A 145 -23.21 98.84 13.83
C GLY A 145 -22.09 99.84 13.56
N VAL A 146 -21.53 99.83 12.34
CA VAL A 146 -20.48 100.78 11.94
C VAL A 146 -20.98 102.23 11.91
N LEU A 147 -22.25 102.46 11.55
CA LEU A 147 -22.89 103.78 11.61
C LEU A 147 -23.14 104.27 13.05
N TRP A 148 -23.25 103.36 14.02
CA TRP A 148 -23.50 103.69 15.43
C TRP A 148 -22.21 104.04 16.20
N VAL A 149 -21.10 103.38 15.86
CA VAL A 149 -19.79 103.57 16.52
C VAL A 149 -19.20 104.96 16.27
N PHE A 150 -19.42 105.58 15.11
CA PHE A 150 -18.99 106.96 14.86
C PHE A 150 -19.71 108.02 15.71
N ARG A 151 -20.87 107.69 16.31
CA ARG A 151 -21.68 108.66 17.07
C ARG A 151 -21.43 108.65 18.59
N GLY A 152 -20.71 107.66 19.13
CA GLY A 152 -20.46 107.50 20.57
C GLY A 152 -19.07 107.94 21.07
N ILE A 153 -18.10 108.14 20.17
CA ILE A 153 -16.69 108.40 20.52
C ILE A 153 -16.44 109.85 21.06
N GLY A 154 -17.41 110.76 20.93
CA GLY A 154 -17.24 112.15 21.38
C GLY A 154 -17.42 112.43 22.89
N ALA A 155 -18.06 111.55 23.66
CA ALA A 155 -18.55 111.92 25.01
C ALA A 155 -17.84 111.25 26.21
N GLY A 156 -17.00 110.23 26.00
CA GLY A 156 -16.53 109.37 27.10
C GLY A 156 -15.10 109.62 27.63
N LEU A 157 -14.26 110.36 26.90
CA LEU A 157 -12.81 110.40 27.18
C LEU A 157 -12.40 111.26 28.39
N GLY A 158 -13.27 112.13 28.92
CA GLY A 158 -12.92 113.05 30.02
C GLY A 158 -13.01 112.45 31.42
N TRP A 159 -13.72 111.33 31.60
CA TRP A 159 -14.05 110.81 32.95
C TRP A 159 -13.08 109.73 33.44
N ILE A 160 -12.16 109.29 32.58
CA ILE A 160 -11.02 108.45 32.93
C ILE A 160 -9.85 109.35 33.31
N TYR A 161 -9.69 109.72 34.58
CA TYR A 161 -8.36 110.09 35.11
C TYR A 161 -8.33 110.05 36.64
N ALA A 162 -9.43 110.41 37.30
CA ALA A 162 -9.37 110.81 38.70
C ALA A 162 -9.48 109.69 39.76
N ARG A 163 -9.88 108.44 39.44
CA ARG A 163 -10.28 107.46 40.48
C ARG A 163 -9.66 106.06 40.43
N VAL A 164 -8.53 105.90 39.73
CA VAL A 164 -7.91 104.58 39.43
C VAL A 164 -6.57 104.27 40.14
N LEU A 165 -5.88 105.24 40.72
CA LEU A 165 -4.62 105.09 41.49
C LEU A 165 -4.30 103.69 42.11
N THR A 166 -5.12 103.28 43.06
CA THR A 166 -4.72 102.30 44.09
C THR A 166 -5.51 100.97 44.15
N PRO A 167 -6.75 100.81 43.63
CA PRO A 167 -7.34 99.48 43.48
C PRO A 167 -6.81 98.71 42.24
N ALA A 168 -5.98 99.36 41.40
CA ALA A 168 -5.52 98.86 40.11
C ALA A 168 -4.69 97.57 40.15
N GLY A 169 -4.01 97.25 41.26
CA GLY A 169 -3.18 96.04 41.34
C GLY A 169 -3.97 94.73 41.43
N HIS A 170 -5.09 94.71 42.16
CA HIS A 170 -5.90 93.50 42.34
C HIS A 170 -6.89 93.27 41.21
N GLY A 171 -7.44 94.34 40.62
CA GLY A 171 -8.29 94.24 39.43
C GLY A 171 -7.54 93.67 38.24
N VAL A 172 -6.29 94.10 38.00
CA VAL A 172 -5.48 93.61 36.87
C VAL A 172 -5.16 92.13 37.00
N LEU A 173 -4.85 91.63 38.21
CA LEU A 173 -4.57 90.20 38.40
C LEU A 173 -5.83 89.33 38.30
N TRP A 174 -6.98 89.79 38.80
CA TRP A 174 -8.26 89.10 38.65
C TRP A 174 -8.75 89.09 37.21
N VAL A 175 -8.55 90.19 36.48
CA VAL A 175 -8.89 90.29 35.06
C VAL A 175 -7.94 89.44 34.21
N LEU A 176 -6.63 89.43 34.48
CA LEU A 176 -5.68 88.56 33.76
C LEU A 176 -5.96 87.07 34.01
N ARG A 177 -6.31 86.70 35.25
CA ARG A 177 -6.63 85.31 35.61
C ARG A 177 -8.01 84.88 35.10
N GLY A 178 -8.99 85.80 35.11
CA GLY A 178 -10.29 85.62 34.48
C GLY A 178 -10.20 85.53 32.94
N LEU A 179 -9.33 86.32 32.33
CA LEU A 179 -9.07 86.30 30.89
C LEU A 179 -8.33 85.01 30.49
N GLY A 180 -7.35 84.56 31.27
CA GLY A 180 -6.67 83.28 31.07
C GLY A 180 -7.63 82.08 31.20
N ALA A 181 -8.51 82.10 32.20
CA ALA A 181 -9.54 81.06 32.36
C ALA A 181 -10.61 81.12 31.26
N ALA A 182 -11.02 82.32 30.83
CA ALA A 182 -11.96 82.49 29.73
C ALA A 182 -11.36 82.04 28.40
N ILE A 183 -10.09 82.37 28.11
CA ILE A 183 -9.39 81.92 26.90
C ILE A 183 -9.20 80.41 26.93
N ALA A 184 -8.86 79.82 28.08
CA ALA A 184 -8.75 78.36 28.22
C ALA A 184 -10.10 77.66 28.06
N ALA A 185 -11.18 78.20 28.63
CA ALA A 185 -12.54 77.66 28.49
C ALA A 185 -13.06 77.77 27.05
N VAL A 186 -12.79 78.90 26.37
CA VAL A 186 -13.11 79.07 24.96
C VAL A 186 -12.26 78.14 24.09
N GLY A 187 -10.97 77.98 24.39
CA GLY A 187 -10.09 77.04 23.69
C GLY A 187 -10.55 75.59 23.82
N LEU A 188 -10.94 75.15 25.03
CA LEU A 188 -11.50 73.82 25.26
C LEU A 188 -12.88 73.63 24.63
N GLY A 189 -13.73 74.66 24.66
CA GLY A 189 -15.04 74.64 24.01
C GLY A 189 -14.90 74.54 22.49
N VAL A 190 -14.04 75.36 21.88
CA VAL A 190 -13.77 75.34 20.44
C VAL A 190 -13.12 74.02 20.04
N TYR A 191 -12.13 73.53 20.79
CA TYR A 191 -11.52 72.23 20.52
C TYR A 191 -12.53 71.09 20.62
N GLY A 192 -13.40 71.10 21.65
CA GLY A 192 -14.45 70.10 21.82
C GLY A 192 -15.45 70.11 20.66
N VAL A 193 -15.87 71.30 20.23
CA VAL A 193 -16.77 71.47 19.07
C VAL A 193 -16.09 71.03 17.78
N VAL A 194 -14.86 71.45 17.52
CA VAL A 194 -14.11 71.05 16.32
C VAL A 194 -13.86 69.55 16.31
N ALA A 195 -13.45 68.96 17.43
CA ALA A 195 -13.23 67.53 17.54
C ALA A 195 -14.53 66.74 17.36
N TRP A 196 -15.64 67.19 17.95
CA TRP A 196 -16.96 66.60 17.75
C TRP A 196 -17.41 66.70 16.29
N LEU A 197 -17.22 67.87 15.66
CA LEU A 197 -17.55 68.09 14.25
C LEU A 197 -16.72 67.19 13.35
N VAL A 198 -15.40 67.10 13.55
CA VAL A 198 -14.54 66.20 12.77
C VAL A 198 -14.95 64.75 12.97
N ARG A 199 -15.24 64.33 14.21
CA ARG A 199 -15.65 62.95 14.50
C ARG A 199 -16.97 62.62 13.81
N TYR A 200 -17.96 63.48 13.91
CA TYR A 200 -19.30 63.18 13.40
C TYR A 200 -19.46 63.47 11.89
N LEU A 201 -18.76 64.48 11.37
CA LEU A 201 -18.85 64.92 9.97
C LEU A 201 -17.86 64.22 9.04
N VAL A 202 -16.73 63.74 9.57
CA VAL A 202 -15.69 63.09 8.73
C VAL A 202 -15.51 61.64 9.14
N VAL A 203 -15.26 61.37 10.43
CA VAL A 203 -14.87 60.02 10.87
C VAL A 203 -16.05 59.04 10.84
N VAL A 204 -17.21 59.42 11.36
CA VAL A 204 -18.43 58.58 11.35
C VAL A 204 -18.90 58.27 9.92
N PRO A 205 -19.01 59.23 8.98
CA PRO A 205 -19.37 58.92 7.61
C PRO A 205 -18.27 58.15 6.89
N ALA A 206 -16.99 58.39 7.17
CA ALA A 206 -15.90 57.57 6.61
C ALA A 206 -15.95 56.12 7.13
N GLN A 207 -16.28 55.90 8.41
CA GLN A 207 -16.48 54.57 8.98
C GLN A 207 -17.71 53.88 8.41
N TRP A 208 -18.80 54.62 8.22
CA TRP A 208 -19.98 54.11 7.52
C TRP A 208 -19.67 53.74 6.08
N LEU A 209 -18.91 54.57 5.36
CA LEU A 209 -18.47 54.28 4.00
C LEU A 209 -17.56 53.04 3.95
N TYR A 210 -16.64 52.91 4.91
CA TYR A 210 -15.78 51.74 5.04
C TYR A 210 -16.61 50.47 5.31
N ALA A 211 -17.55 50.54 6.27
CA ALA A 211 -18.37 49.41 6.71
C ALA A 211 -19.46 48.99 5.70
N TRP A 212 -20.02 49.95 4.97
CA TRP A 212 -21.12 49.69 4.02
C TRP A 212 -20.68 49.56 2.58
N VAL A 213 -19.49 50.05 2.22
CA VAL A 213 -18.99 49.97 0.83
C VAL A 213 -17.74 49.11 0.78
N LEU A 214 -16.73 49.39 1.60
CA LEU A 214 -15.43 48.74 1.46
C LEU A 214 -15.44 47.28 1.94
N THR A 215 -16.13 46.97 3.04
CA THR A 215 -16.30 45.58 3.51
C THR A 215 -17.12 44.70 2.56
N PRO A 216 -18.28 45.11 2.02
CA PRO A 216 -19.00 44.29 1.05
C PRO A 216 -18.24 44.19 -0.28
N VAL A 217 -17.55 45.24 -0.73
CA VAL A 217 -16.71 45.17 -1.94
C VAL A 217 -15.53 44.21 -1.71
N GLY A 218 -14.85 44.30 -0.57
CA GLY A 218 -13.77 43.36 -0.21
C GLY A 218 -14.26 41.92 -0.10
N ARG A 219 -15.47 41.71 0.43
CA ARG A 219 -16.09 40.39 0.53
C ARG A 219 -16.54 39.86 -0.84
N ALA A 220 -17.03 40.72 -1.73
CA ALA A 220 -17.38 40.38 -3.11
C ALA A 220 -16.15 40.02 -3.94
N ILE A 221 -15.06 40.79 -3.83
CA ILE A 221 -13.78 40.49 -4.49
C ILE A 221 -13.22 39.16 -3.98
N ALA A 222 -13.24 38.93 -2.66
CA ALA A 222 -12.82 37.66 -2.09
C ALA A 222 -13.71 36.49 -2.56
N TRP A 223 -15.01 36.71 -2.73
CA TRP A 223 -15.94 35.72 -3.28
C TRP A 223 -15.63 35.41 -4.75
N CYS A 224 -15.37 36.42 -5.57
CA CYS A 224 -14.96 36.27 -6.96
C CYS A 224 -13.62 35.54 -7.08
N ALA A 225 -12.61 35.92 -6.29
CA ALA A 225 -11.31 35.24 -6.28
C ALA A 225 -11.45 33.76 -5.86
N ARG A 226 -12.31 33.47 -4.89
CA ARG A 226 -12.61 32.09 -4.46
C ARG A 226 -13.35 31.30 -5.55
N GLY A 227 -14.27 31.94 -6.27
CA GLY A 227 -14.96 31.35 -7.42
C GLY A 227 -14.01 31.03 -8.58
N ILE A 228 -13.08 31.94 -8.88
CA ILE A 228 -12.03 31.71 -9.90
C ILE A 228 -11.09 30.58 -9.47
N GLY A 229 -10.68 30.56 -8.19
CA GLY A 229 -9.89 29.47 -7.63
C GLY A 229 -10.61 28.12 -7.69
N TRP A 230 -11.92 28.11 -7.44
CA TRP A 230 -12.75 26.90 -7.55
C TRP A 230 -12.87 26.40 -8.99
N LEU A 231 -13.10 27.30 -9.96
CA LEU A 231 -13.11 26.96 -11.38
C LEU A 231 -11.73 26.47 -11.86
N GLY A 232 -10.66 27.13 -11.44
CA GLY A 232 -9.29 26.69 -11.71
C GLY A 232 -9.02 25.30 -11.13
N GLY A 233 -9.42 25.05 -9.88
CA GLY A 233 -9.33 23.75 -9.24
C GLY A 233 -10.13 22.67 -9.97
N MET A 234 -11.32 22.99 -10.46
CA MET A 234 -12.18 22.08 -11.20
C MET A 234 -11.60 21.73 -12.58
N VAL A 235 -10.97 22.71 -13.27
CA VAL A 235 -10.24 22.48 -14.52
C VAL A 235 -9.00 21.61 -14.28
N ILE A 236 -8.20 21.92 -13.26
CA ILE A 236 -7.00 21.14 -12.92
C ILE A 236 -7.38 19.71 -12.53
N ALA A 237 -8.42 19.53 -11.72
CA ALA A 237 -8.93 18.21 -11.34
C ALA A 237 -9.49 17.44 -12.55
N GLY A 238 -10.22 18.11 -13.44
CA GLY A 238 -10.74 17.51 -14.67
C GLY A 238 -9.63 17.07 -15.62
N VAL A 239 -8.61 17.90 -15.81
CA VAL A 239 -7.42 17.57 -16.62
C VAL A 239 -6.63 16.43 -15.97
N GLY A 240 -6.41 16.49 -14.65
CA GLY A 240 -5.74 15.43 -13.91
C GLY A 240 -6.46 14.09 -14.02
N TRP A 241 -7.81 14.10 -13.94
CA TRP A 241 -8.62 12.90 -14.12
C TRP A 241 -8.52 12.33 -15.53
N LEU A 242 -8.54 13.18 -16.57
CA LEU A 242 -8.35 12.77 -17.96
C LEU A 242 -6.98 12.14 -18.18
N VAL A 243 -5.92 12.76 -17.67
CA VAL A 243 -4.55 12.24 -17.77
C VAL A 243 -4.43 10.90 -17.03
N ALA A 244 -4.98 10.78 -15.82
CA ALA A 244 -5.00 9.54 -15.07
C ALA A 244 -5.77 8.44 -15.80
N MET A 245 -6.90 8.75 -16.42
CA MET A 245 -7.70 7.82 -17.21
C MET A 245 -6.91 7.32 -18.43
N VAL A 246 -6.21 8.21 -19.13
CA VAL A 246 -5.37 7.86 -20.28
C VAL A 246 -4.20 7.00 -19.85
N ILE A 247 -3.47 7.36 -18.79
CA ILE A 247 -2.34 6.57 -18.28
C ILE A 247 -2.81 5.18 -17.85
N THR A 248 -3.94 5.10 -17.14
CA THR A 248 -4.49 3.84 -16.64
C THR A 248 -5.02 2.98 -17.80
N GLY A 249 -5.66 3.58 -18.79
CA GLY A 249 -6.10 2.90 -20.02
C GLY A 249 -4.91 2.36 -20.82
N ILE A 250 -3.88 3.18 -21.03
CA ILE A 250 -2.64 2.76 -21.70
C ILE A 250 -1.98 1.62 -20.91
N GLY A 251 -1.84 1.76 -19.59
CA GLY A 251 -1.25 0.75 -18.72
C GLY A 251 -2.02 -0.58 -18.75
N PHE A 252 -3.35 -0.52 -18.77
CA PHE A 252 -4.20 -1.71 -18.89
C PHE A 252 -3.98 -2.42 -20.22
N VAL A 253 -3.98 -1.67 -21.33
CA VAL A 253 -3.71 -2.23 -22.67
C VAL A 253 -2.30 -2.80 -22.74
N LEU A 254 -1.29 -2.08 -22.25
CA LEU A 254 0.10 -2.55 -22.24
C LEU A 254 0.24 -3.82 -21.40
N HIS A 255 -0.38 -3.87 -20.23
CA HIS A 255 -0.39 -5.05 -19.38
C HIS A 255 -1.06 -6.24 -20.09
N TRP A 256 -2.22 -6.02 -20.71
CA TRP A 256 -2.94 -7.09 -21.41
C TRP A 256 -2.16 -7.58 -22.63
N VAL A 257 -1.57 -6.67 -23.41
CA VAL A 257 -0.71 -7.01 -24.56
C VAL A 257 0.53 -7.75 -24.08
N LEU A 258 1.21 -7.29 -23.05
CA LEU A 258 2.38 -7.95 -22.48
C LEU A 258 2.00 -9.33 -21.92
N ARG A 259 0.86 -9.45 -21.25
CA ARG A 259 0.34 -10.71 -20.73
C ARG A 259 -0.01 -11.66 -21.87
N LEU A 260 -0.69 -11.22 -22.92
CA LEU A 260 -0.96 -12.05 -24.09
C LEU A 260 0.33 -12.44 -24.81
N LEU A 261 1.27 -11.51 -24.97
CA LEU A 261 2.51 -11.72 -25.72
C LEU A 261 3.51 -12.58 -24.97
N LEU A 262 3.53 -12.55 -23.63
CA LEU A 262 4.47 -13.34 -22.83
C LEU A 262 3.81 -14.56 -22.21
N VAL A 263 2.66 -14.41 -21.57
CA VAL A 263 2.06 -15.46 -20.75
C VAL A 263 1.42 -16.55 -21.61
N LEU A 264 0.76 -16.21 -22.72
CA LEU A 264 0.21 -17.25 -23.61
C LEU A 264 1.31 -18.10 -24.27
N PRO A 265 2.37 -17.55 -24.88
CA PRO A 265 3.42 -18.38 -25.44
C PRO A 265 4.22 -19.09 -24.35
N ALA A 266 4.42 -18.50 -23.17
CA ALA A 266 5.03 -19.21 -22.04
C ALA A 266 4.16 -20.37 -21.55
N LEU A 267 2.83 -20.22 -21.50
CA LEU A 267 1.90 -21.31 -21.17
C LEU A 267 1.87 -22.37 -22.26
N ALA A 268 1.90 -21.97 -23.52
CA ALA A 268 1.99 -22.89 -24.65
C ALA A 268 3.30 -23.67 -24.56
N LEU A 269 4.43 -23.00 -24.32
CA LEU A 269 5.73 -23.65 -24.12
C LEU A 269 5.72 -24.58 -22.90
N TRP A 270 5.10 -24.17 -21.79
CA TRP A 270 4.97 -25.02 -20.62
C TRP A 270 4.11 -26.27 -20.90
N ARG A 271 2.99 -26.11 -21.60
CA ARG A 271 2.07 -27.21 -21.93
C ARG A 271 2.59 -28.10 -23.06
N TRP A 272 3.37 -27.58 -23.99
CA TRP A 272 3.86 -28.34 -25.15
C TRP A 272 5.29 -28.85 -25.00
N VAL A 273 6.11 -28.24 -24.13
CA VAL A 273 7.51 -28.62 -23.92
C VAL A 273 7.77 -29.07 -22.49
N LEU A 274 7.43 -28.27 -21.46
CA LEU A 274 7.77 -28.66 -20.08
C LEU A 274 6.97 -29.86 -19.57
N THR A 275 5.68 -29.98 -19.90
CA THR A 275 4.90 -31.15 -19.46
C THR A 275 5.33 -32.46 -20.13
N PRO A 276 5.61 -32.54 -21.45
CA PRO A 276 6.18 -33.77 -22.02
C PRO A 276 7.62 -34.03 -21.54
N VAL A 277 8.46 -32.99 -21.39
CA VAL A 277 9.81 -33.15 -20.84
C VAL A 277 9.76 -33.63 -19.39
N GLY A 278 8.88 -33.08 -18.56
CA GLY A 278 8.68 -33.52 -17.19
C GLY A 278 8.19 -34.97 -17.12
N ARG A 279 7.30 -35.38 -18.04
CA ARG A 279 6.84 -36.76 -18.14
C ARG A 279 7.99 -37.70 -18.57
N LEU A 280 8.83 -37.28 -19.51
CA LEU A 280 10.04 -38.00 -19.91
C LEU A 280 11.04 -38.09 -18.77
N LEU A 281 11.28 -37.01 -18.02
CA LEU A 281 12.19 -37.00 -16.88
C LEU A 281 11.71 -37.91 -15.74
N VAL A 282 10.40 -37.97 -15.48
CA VAL A 282 9.83 -38.91 -14.49
C VAL A 282 10.01 -40.35 -14.95
N VAL A 283 9.81 -40.64 -16.24
CA VAL A 283 10.06 -41.98 -16.79
C VAL A 283 11.54 -42.33 -16.69
N ILE A 284 12.44 -41.45 -17.10
CA ILE A 284 13.90 -41.65 -17.01
C ILE A 284 14.30 -41.85 -15.55
N GLY A 285 13.82 -41.00 -14.63
CA GLY A 285 14.10 -41.12 -13.20
C GLY A 285 13.58 -42.44 -12.60
N ARG A 286 12.43 -42.92 -13.05
CA ARG A 286 11.86 -44.21 -12.63
C ARG A 286 12.69 -45.39 -13.15
N GLU A 287 13.09 -45.37 -14.41
CA GLU A 287 13.93 -46.44 -14.99
C GLU A 287 15.34 -46.43 -14.38
N VAL A 288 15.94 -45.25 -14.18
CA VAL A 288 17.24 -45.11 -13.50
C VAL A 288 17.15 -45.55 -12.04
N GLY A 289 16.07 -45.19 -11.33
CA GLY A 289 15.82 -45.64 -9.97
C GLY A 289 15.62 -47.15 -9.86
N ALA A 290 14.93 -47.77 -10.83
CA ALA A 290 14.77 -49.22 -10.91
C ALA A 290 16.11 -49.92 -11.20
N ALA A 291 16.91 -49.39 -12.13
CA ALA A 291 18.24 -49.90 -12.46
C ALA A 291 19.21 -49.80 -11.27
N LEU A 292 19.24 -48.65 -10.59
CA LEU A 292 20.02 -48.46 -9.36
C LEU A 292 19.54 -49.36 -8.23
N GLY A 293 18.23 -49.53 -8.06
CA GLY A 293 17.67 -50.44 -7.07
C GLY A 293 18.01 -51.91 -7.34
N HIS A 294 18.11 -52.31 -8.61
CA HIS A 294 18.57 -53.64 -9.00
C HIS A 294 20.07 -53.82 -8.75
N ALA A 295 20.88 -52.83 -9.14
CA ALA A 295 22.32 -52.81 -8.89
C ALA A 295 22.63 -52.86 -7.38
N TRP A 296 21.85 -52.15 -6.55
CA TRP A 296 22.02 -52.15 -5.11
C TRP A 296 21.65 -53.50 -4.47
N ARG A 297 20.61 -54.17 -4.97
CA ARG A 297 20.27 -55.53 -4.53
C ARG A 297 21.34 -56.55 -4.90
N ILE A 298 21.95 -56.41 -6.08
CA ILE A 298 23.07 -57.25 -6.51
C ILE A 298 24.30 -56.98 -5.62
N ALA A 299 24.62 -55.70 -5.38
CA ALA A 299 25.71 -55.31 -4.49
C ALA A 299 25.51 -55.83 -3.06
N GLY A 300 24.27 -55.80 -2.53
CA GLY A 300 23.94 -56.37 -1.22
C GLY A 300 24.15 -57.89 -1.15
N HIS A 301 23.78 -58.62 -2.21
CA HIS A 301 24.06 -60.06 -2.30
C HIS A 301 25.56 -60.37 -2.34
N ILE A 302 26.32 -59.59 -3.11
CA ILE A 302 27.78 -59.73 -3.20
C ILE A 302 28.46 -59.38 -1.87
N SER A 303 28.00 -58.34 -1.16
CA SER A 303 28.54 -57.98 0.15
C SER A 303 28.28 -59.08 1.19
N LEU A 304 27.12 -59.73 1.15
CA LEU A 304 26.80 -60.87 2.01
C LEU A 304 27.64 -62.11 1.71
N THR A 305 27.91 -62.41 0.44
CA THR A 305 28.77 -63.55 0.07
C THR A 305 30.22 -63.28 0.43
N VAL A 306 30.73 -62.07 0.17
CA VAL A 306 32.07 -61.65 0.58
C VAL A 306 32.21 -61.63 2.10
N GLY A 307 31.21 -61.12 2.83
CA GLY A 307 31.20 -61.09 4.29
C GLY A 307 31.16 -62.50 4.91
N ARG A 308 30.36 -63.42 4.35
CA ARG A 308 30.37 -64.83 4.76
C ARG A 308 31.70 -65.51 4.45
N PHE A 309 32.27 -65.26 3.27
CA PHE A 309 33.56 -65.83 2.89
C PHE A 309 34.66 -65.34 3.82
N LEU A 310 34.74 -64.02 4.05
CA LEU A 310 35.73 -63.42 4.93
C LEU A 310 35.57 -63.88 6.39
N GLY A 311 34.33 -63.97 6.89
CA GLY A 311 34.04 -64.49 8.22
C GLY A 311 34.40 -65.97 8.39
N THR A 312 34.25 -66.77 7.33
CA THR A 312 34.66 -68.18 7.32
C THR A 312 36.17 -68.31 7.29
N LEU A 313 36.85 -67.48 6.46
CA LEU A 313 38.31 -67.45 6.37
C LEU A 313 38.95 -67.03 7.70
N LEU A 314 38.41 -65.99 8.34
CA LEU A 314 38.84 -65.52 9.66
C LEU A 314 38.65 -66.61 10.73
N ARG A 315 37.54 -67.35 10.68
CA ARG A 315 37.29 -68.45 11.61
C ARG A 315 38.30 -69.57 11.42
N TRP A 316 38.55 -69.97 10.18
CA TRP A 316 39.53 -71.01 9.85
C TRP A 316 40.98 -70.62 10.19
N ILE A 317 41.38 -69.37 9.94
CA ILE A 317 42.75 -68.90 10.16
C ILE A 317 43.05 -68.59 11.62
N PHE A 318 42.10 -68.01 12.36
CA PHE A 318 42.37 -67.54 13.71
C PHE A 318 41.70 -68.40 14.78
N VAL A 319 40.45 -68.78 14.57
CA VAL A 319 39.63 -69.38 15.65
C VAL A 319 39.85 -70.88 15.77
N GLU A 320 39.86 -71.60 14.65
CA GLU A 320 40.11 -73.04 14.60
C GLU A 320 41.48 -73.42 15.22
N PRO A 321 42.61 -72.82 14.80
CA PRO A 321 43.93 -73.20 15.32
C PRO A 321 44.12 -72.79 16.79
N VAL A 322 43.59 -71.64 17.22
CA VAL A 322 43.65 -71.24 18.64
C VAL A 322 42.78 -72.17 19.49
N ARG A 323 41.60 -72.57 19.01
CA ARG A 323 40.72 -73.51 19.71
C ARG A 323 41.34 -74.90 19.81
N TRP A 324 42.04 -75.35 18.76
CA TRP A 324 42.81 -76.59 18.80
C TRP A 324 44.00 -76.48 19.76
N ALA A 325 44.80 -75.41 19.69
CA ALA A 325 45.93 -75.21 20.59
C ALA A 325 45.50 -75.14 22.06
N TYR A 326 44.38 -74.46 22.34
CA TYR A 326 43.80 -74.43 23.69
C TYR A 326 43.40 -75.82 24.20
N ARG A 327 42.71 -76.61 23.36
CA ARG A 327 42.26 -77.96 23.73
C ARG A 327 43.40 -78.97 23.81
N SER A 328 44.32 -78.94 22.85
CA SER A 328 45.38 -79.94 22.70
C SER A 328 46.60 -79.65 23.57
N VAL A 329 46.87 -78.39 23.94
CA VAL A 329 48.11 -78.01 24.67
C VAL A 329 47.80 -77.44 26.04
N LEU A 330 46.95 -76.40 26.13
CA LEU A 330 46.69 -75.71 27.40
C LEU A 330 45.87 -76.57 28.38
N THR A 331 44.97 -77.40 27.87
CA THR A 331 44.13 -78.26 28.72
C THR A 331 44.95 -79.36 29.41
N PRO A 332 45.77 -80.18 28.71
CA PRO A 332 46.62 -81.18 29.38
C PRO A 332 47.71 -80.56 30.24
N VAL A 333 48.36 -79.47 29.80
CA VAL A 333 49.38 -78.77 30.62
C VAL A 333 48.76 -78.21 31.90
N GLY A 334 47.54 -77.66 31.82
CA GLY A 334 46.81 -77.20 32.99
C GLY A 334 46.51 -78.31 34.00
N HIS A 335 46.27 -79.54 33.53
CA HIS A 335 46.05 -80.68 34.41
C HIS A 335 47.37 -81.13 35.08
N VAL A 336 48.46 -81.19 34.32
CA VAL A 336 49.78 -81.57 34.88
C VAL A 336 50.27 -80.55 35.90
N VAL A 337 50.18 -79.25 35.64
CA VAL A 337 50.59 -78.21 36.60
C VAL A 337 49.73 -78.26 37.86
N ARG A 338 48.43 -78.52 37.71
CA ARG A 338 47.50 -78.63 38.85
C ARG A 338 47.82 -79.83 39.73
N ASP A 339 48.08 -80.98 39.13
CA ASP A 339 48.29 -82.23 39.87
C ASP A 339 49.72 -82.36 40.41
N ALA A 340 50.74 -81.91 39.67
CA ALA A 340 52.14 -82.09 40.06
C ALA A 340 52.67 -81.02 41.02
N VAL A 341 52.14 -79.79 40.98
CA VAL A 341 52.74 -78.66 41.73
C VAL A 341 51.76 -78.08 42.74
N LEU A 342 50.54 -77.75 42.31
CA LEU A 342 49.59 -77.03 43.16
C LEU A 342 48.98 -77.93 44.25
N ARG A 343 48.73 -79.20 43.93
CA ARG A 343 48.16 -80.16 44.87
C ARG A 343 49.11 -80.53 46.03
N PRO A 344 50.39 -80.92 45.79
CA PRO A 344 51.32 -81.21 46.88
C PRO A 344 51.68 -79.97 47.71
N ALA A 345 51.80 -78.79 47.10
CA ALA A 345 52.05 -77.54 47.84
C ALA A 345 50.87 -77.18 48.77
N ALA A 346 49.62 -77.39 48.32
CA ALA A 346 48.43 -77.15 49.14
C ALA A 346 48.31 -78.14 50.31
N GLU A 347 48.78 -79.37 50.16
CA GLU A 347 48.79 -80.38 51.23
C GLU A 347 49.88 -80.10 52.26
N ALA A 348 51.08 -79.70 51.83
CA ALA A 348 52.17 -79.26 52.71
C ALA A 348 51.81 -77.98 53.49
N ALA A 349 51.08 -77.04 52.89
CA ALA A 349 50.61 -75.85 53.60
C ALA A 349 49.58 -76.17 54.70
N ARG A 350 48.74 -77.19 54.48
CA ARG A 350 47.71 -77.60 55.47
C ARG A 350 48.28 -78.38 56.65
N SER A 351 49.44 -79.04 56.51
CA SER A 351 50.12 -79.69 57.65
C SER A 351 50.76 -78.65 58.57
N VAL A 352 51.46 -77.66 58.00
CA VAL A 352 52.06 -76.54 58.76
C VAL A 352 50.98 -75.70 59.45
N GLY A 353 49.88 -75.37 58.76
CA GLY A 353 48.80 -74.57 59.31
C GLY A 353 48.03 -75.20 60.48
N ARG A 354 48.13 -76.53 60.69
CA ARG A 354 47.56 -77.20 61.87
C ARG A 354 48.49 -77.11 63.08
N VAL A 355 49.79 -77.29 62.88
CA VAL A 355 50.81 -77.18 63.93
C VAL A 355 50.88 -75.75 64.47
N THR A 356 50.86 -74.74 63.59
CA THR A 356 50.88 -73.33 64.00
C THR A 356 49.63 -72.96 64.79
N ARG A 357 48.45 -73.48 64.43
CA ARG A 357 47.20 -73.18 65.15
C ARG A 357 47.15 -73.80 66.53
N GLN A 358 47.65 -75.02 66.70
CA GLN A 358 47.74 -75.67 68.02
C GLN A 358 48.75 -74.96 68.92
N ALA A 359 49.92 -74.58 68.40
CA ALA A 359 50.92 -73.81 69.14
C ALA A 359 50.40 -72.43 69.57
N LEU A 360 49.65 -71.75 68.69
CA LEU A 360 49.08 -70.44 69.00
C LEU A 360 47.92 -70.52 70.01
N ALA A 361 47.10 -71.58 69.96
CA ALA A 361 46.06 -71.83 70.94
C ALA A 361 46.66 -72.11 72.32
N ALA A 362 47.65 -73.01 72.39
CA ALA A 362 48.37 -73.32 73.62
C ALA A 362 49.03 -72.06 74.22
N ALA A 363 49.72 -71.25 73.41
CA ALA A 363 50.34 -70.02 73.89
C ALA A 363 49.30 -68.99 74.40
N ARG A 364 48.14 -68.90 73.75
CA ARG A 364 47.04 -68.01 74.19
C ARG A 364 46.41 -68.47 75.49
N ASP A 365 46.21 -69.77 75.67
CA ASP A 365 45.64 -70.31 76.91
C ASP A 365 46.64 -70.14 78.06
N SER A 366 47.93 -70.41 77.85
CA SER A 366 49.00 -70.13 78.83
C SER A 366 49.04 -68.66 79.24
N ALA A 367 48.93 -67.73 78.28
CA ALA A 367 48.91 -66.30 78.58
C ALA A 367 47.65 -65.88 79.35
N ARG A 368 46.49 -66.49 79.05
CA ARG A 368 45.24 -66.23 79.79
C ARG A 368 45.29 -66.78 81.21
N GLN A 369 45.84 -67.98 81.41
CA GLN A 369 46.08 -68.56 82.73
C GLN A 369 47.03 -67.68 83.54
N ALA A 370 48.22 -67.37 83.01
CA ALA A 370 49.22 -66.57 83.72
C ALA A 370 48.69 -65.18 84.10
N ARG A 371 47.89 -64.57 83.23
CA ARG A 371 47.26 -63.26 83.50
C ARG A 371 46.12 -63.37 84.52
N ALA A 372 45.36 -64.47 84.51
CA ALA A 372 44.34 -64.73 85.52
C ALA A 372 44.96 -65.00 86.90
N ASP A 373 46.05 -65.76 86.95
CA ASP A 373 46.77 -66.10 88.18
C ASP A 373 47.53 -64.90 88.74
N PHE A 374 48.22 -64.12 87.91
CA PHE A 374 48.83 -62.85 88.34
C PHE A 374 47.77 -61.87 88.87
N ARG A 375 46.63 -61.76 88.20
CA ARG A 375 45.52 -60.92 88.66
C ARG A 375 44.92 -61.42 89.96
N ARG A 376 44.79 -62.74 90.15
CA ARG A 376 44.36 -63.34 91.43
C ARG A 376 45.35 -63.06 92.56
N MET A 377 46.65 -63.15 92.27
CA MET A 377 47.71 -62.83 93.25
C MET A 377 47.74 -61.34 93.61
N LEU A 378 47.49 -60.44 92.65
CA LEU A 378 47.58 -58.99 92.88
C LEU A 378 46.32 -58.37 93.49
N PHE A 379 45.13 -58.92 93.20
CA PHE A 379 43.85 -58.29 93.54
C PHE A 379 42.93 -59.11 94.44
N GLY A 380 43.31 -60.33 94.82
CA GLY A 380 42.42 -61.25 95.53
C GLY A 380 41.23 -61.69 94.66
N ASP A 381 40.52 -62.72 95.11
CA ASP A 381 39.41 -63.30 94.35
C ASP A 381 38.18 -62.37 94.37
N SER A 382 37.69 -61.97 93.20
CA SER A 382 36.42 -61.25 93.07
C SER A 382 35.60 -61.90 91.96
N GLY A 383 34.91 -62.98 92.33
CA GLY A 383 34.01 -63.71 91.46
C GLY A 383 32.83 -62.87 91.00
N LYS A 384 32.40 -63.10 89.74
CA LYS A 384 30.99 -63.21 89.32
C LYS A 384 30.88 -63.51 87.81
N GLU A 385 30.11 -64.55 87.50
CA GLU A 385 29.76 -65.10 86.19
C GLU A 385 28.73 -64.24 85.43
N ARG A 386 28.64 -64.32 84.07
CA ARG A 386 27.40 -64.49 83.23
C ARG A 386 27.56 -64.31 81.68
N PRO A 387 26.56 -64.72 80.83
CA PRO A 387 26.74 -65.50 79.58
C PRO A 387 26.13 -64.93 78.25
N GLN A 388 26.06 -65.77 77.18
CA GLN A 388 25.94 -65.53 75.71
C GLN A 388 24.53 -65.65 75.04
N ALA A 389 24.39 -65.28 73.74
CA ALA A 389 23.18 -65.39 72.87
C ALA A 389 23.45 -65.84 71.38
N VAL A 390 22.41 -66.25 70.60
CA VAL A 390 22.41 -67.08 69.33
C VAL A 390 21.61 -66.43 68.11
N PRO A 391 21.83 -66.75 66.78
CA PRO A 391 21.15 -66.13 65.58
C PRO A 391 20.45 -67.08 64.49
N VAL A 392 19.83 -66.56 63.37
CA VAL A 392 18.93 -67.24 62.35
C VAL A 392 19.14 -66.84 60.81
N PRO A 393 18.75 -67.62 59.72
CA PRO A 393 19.17 -67.49 58.25
C PRO A 393 18.12 -67.24 57.06
N ARG A 394 18.48 -67.41 55.73
CA ARG A 394 18.05 -66.77 54.39
C ARG A 394 17.45 -67.68 53.22
N ARG A 395 16.91 -67.16 52.05
CA ARG A 395 16.12 -67.83 50.89
C ARG A 395 16.48 -67.40 49.40
N GLU A 396 16.06 -68.15 48.31
CA GLU A 396 16.39 -68.06 46.80
C GLU A 396 15.17 -67.81 45.76
N PRO A 397 15.35 -67.58 44.40
CA PRO A 397 14.29 -67.26 43.34
C PRO A 397 14.10 -68.17 42.06
N GLY A 398 13.06 -67.97 41.19
CA GLY A 398 12.53 -68.89 40.10
C GLY A 398 12.37 -68.43 38.60
N SER A 399 11.73 -69.26 37.72
CA SER A 399 11.85 -69.46 36.23
C SER A 399 10.76 -68.89 35.25
N ALA A 400 10.92 -69.06 33.91
CA ALA A 400 10.14 -68.47 32.77
C ALA A 400 9.42 -69.50 31.83
N ASP A 401 8.37 -69.09 31.07
CA ASP A 401 7.45 -69.96 30.28
C ASP A 401 7.15 -69.46 28.81
N GLY A 402 6.67 -70.34 27.91
CA GLY A 402 6.68 -70.25 26.42
C GLY A 402 5.40 -69.86 25.61
N ARG A 403 5.47 -69.91 24.25
CA ARG A 403 4.63 -69.22 23.22
C ARG A 403 3.97 -70.21 22.20
N THR A 404 2.76 -69.96 21.67
CA THR A 404 2.00 -70.84 20.70
C THR A 404 1.71 -70.18 19.34
N LEU A 405 1.57 -70.99 18.25
CA LEU A 405 1.05 -70.64 16.91
C LEU A 405 0.37 -71.86 16.23
N GLY A 406 -0.75 -71.67 15.51
CA GLY A 406 -1.31 -72.63 14.52
C GLY A 406 -2.76 -72.35 14.07
N SER A 407 -3.00 -72.14 12.76
CA SER A 407 -4.29 -71.77 12.12
C SER A 407 -4.58 -72.58 10.83
N SER A 408 -5.76 -73.21 10.83
CA SER A 408 -6.74 -73.66 9.79
C SER A 408 -6.43 -73.88 8.29
N LYS A 409 -6.91 -75.03 7.76
CA LYS A 409 -7.48 -75.20 6.39
C LYS A 409 -8.60 -76.26 6.36
N THR A 410 -9.71 -75.89 5.74
CA THR A 410 -11.01 -76.56 5.55
C THR A 410 -11.05 -77.57 4.40
N VAL A 411 -11.82 -78.66 4.58
CA VAL A 411 -12.32 -79.57 3.52
C VAL A 411 -13.80 -79.84 3.79
N LEU A 412 -14.68 -79.46 2.86
CA LEU A 412 -16.06 -79.95 2.79
C LEU A 412 -16.62 -79.74 1.38
N THR A 413 -16.81 -80.83 0.64
CA THR A 413 -17.83 -80.92 -0.42
C THR A 413 -18.45 -82.31 -0.36
N LYS A 414 -19.76 -82.26 -0.47
CA LYS A 414 -20.81 -83.26 -0.30
C LYS A 414 -20.87 -84.23 -1.49
N ASP A 415 -21.31 -85.46 -1.20
CA ASP A 415 -22.12 -86.28 -2.12
C ASP A 415 -23.56 -85.72 -2.26
#